data_AF-A0A497T6S7-F1
#
_entry.id   AF-A0A497T6S7-F1
#
_cell.length_a   1.000
_cell.length_b   1.000
_cell.length_c   1.000
_cell.angle_alpha   90.00
_cell.angle_beta   90.00
_cell.angle_gamma   90.00
#
_symmetry.space_group_name_H-M   'P 1'
#
loop_
_entity.id
_entity.type
_entity.pdbx_description
1 polymer ?
#
loop_
_entity_poly.entity_id
_entity_poly.type
_entity_poly.pdbx_seq_one_letter_code
_entity_poly.pdbx_strand_id
1 'polypeptide(L)'
;MDEIFTHRQKECLRLLKDYAADFAMLEKWSHECKYHNDKEACRLAEYVSEEMDRIKEEAEVCGWTATRVIFTAGGMRHSLLRRE
;
A
#
# COMPACT_ATOMS: atom_id res chain seq x y z
N MET A 1 -0.62 18.10 30.08
CA MET A 1 0.02 16.97 29.37
C MET A 1 0.10 17.44 27.93
N ASP A 2 1.28 17.87 27.48
CA ASP A 2 1.43 18.38 26.12
C ASP A 2 1.28 17.21 25.15
N GLU A 3 0.34 17.30 24.21
CA GLU A 3 0.16 16.24 23.23
C GLU A 3 1.41 16.14 22.34
N ILE A 4 2.01 14.95 22.31
CA ILE A 4 3.23 14.65 21.53
C ILE A 4 3.01 14.87 20.02
N PHE A 5 1.77 14.75 19.55
CA PHE A 5 1.38 14.91 18.16
C PHE A 5 0.19 15.85 18.03
N THR A 6 0.24 16.70 17.01
CA THR A 6 -0.93 17.47 16.55
C THR A 6 -2.03 16.54 16.02
N HIS A 7 -3.27 17.03 16.00
CA HIS A 7 -4.40 16.30 15.40
C HIS A 7 -4.10 15.80 13.98
N ARG A 8 -3.51 16.67 13.14
CA ARG A 8 -3.13 16.31 11.77
C ARG A 8 -2.11 15.18 11.72
N GLN A 9 -1.11 15.19 12.59
CA GLN A 9 -0.10 14.11 12.65
C GLN A 9 -0.72 12.78 13.09
N LYS A 10 -1.66 12.81 14.05
CA LYS A 10 -2.39 11.61 14.47
C LYS A 10 -3.22 11.03 13.31
N GLU A 11 -3.87 11.90 12.55
CA GLU A 11 -4.67 11.49 11.40
C GLU A 11 -3.81 10.87 10.29
N CYS A 12 -2.66 11.49 9.98
CA CYS A 12 -1.71 10.90 9.06
C CYS A 12 -1.18 9.55 9.55
N LEU A 13 -0.91 9.39 10.85
CA LEU A 13 -0.51 8.09 11.41
C LEU A 13 -1.63 7.04 11.36
N ARG A 14 -2.90 7.45 11.48
CA ARG A 14 -4.06 6.57 11.32
C ARG A 14 -4.10 6.00 9.90
N LEU A 15 -4.05 6.88 8.89
CA LEU A 15 -4.03 6.48 7.48
C LEU A 15 -2.89 5.49 7.16
N LEU A 16 -1.75 5.58 7.85
CA LEU A 16 -0.59 4.72 7.60
C LEU A 16 -0.87 3.30 8.06
N LYS A 17 -1.47 3.23 9.25
CA LYS A 17 -1.81 1.98 9.92
C LYS A 17 -2.92 1.28 9.15
N ASP A 18 -3.93 2.02 8.73
CA ASP A 18 -5.05 1.49 7.96
C ASP A 18 -4.53 0.94 6.62
N TYR A 19 -3.70 1.71 5.90
CA TYR A 19 -3.07 1.24 4.67
C TYR A 19 -2.24 -0.04 4.85
N ALA A 20 -1.41 -0.09 5.91
CA ALA A 20 -0.57 -1.25 6.18
C ALA A 20 -1.37 -2.50 6.56
N ALA A 21 -2.47 -2.33 7.30
CA ALA A 21 -3.38 -3.41 7.64
C ALA A 21 -4.08 -3.96 6.38
N ASP A 22 -4.60 -3.07 5.54
CA ASP A 22 -5.28 -3.44 4.31
C ASP A 22 -4.33 -4.08 3.31
N PHE A 23 -3.08 -3.62 3.21
CA PHE A 23 -2.06 -4.27 2.40
C PHE A 23 -1.85 -5.74 2.79
N ALA A 24 -1.73 -6.04 4.09
CA ALA A 24 -1.58 -7.41 4.56
C ALA A 24 -2.82 -8.27 4.27
N MET A 25 -4.02 -7.69 4.38
CA MET A 25 -5.27 -8.38 4.02
C MET A 25 -5.36 -8.65 2.53
N LEU A 26 -4.96 -7.69 1.68
CA LEU A 26 -4.92 -7.84 0.24
C LEU A 26 -3.97 -8.96 -0.17
N GLU A 27 -2.78 -9.06 0.41
CA GLU A 27 -1.85 -10.15 0.13
C GLU A 27 -2.48 -11.53 0.42
N LYS A 28 -3.14 -11.66 1.57
CA LYS A 28 -3.84 -12.89 1.95
C LYS A 28 -4.94 -13.25 0.95
N TRP A 29 -5.86 -12.32 0.67
CA TRP A 29 -7.00 -12.62 -0.21
C TRP A 29 -6.59 -12.82 -1.66
N SER A 30 -5.59 -12.08 -2.12
CA SER A 30 -5.02 -12.27 -3.45
C SER A 30 -4.37 -13.65 -3.60
N HIS A 31 -3.71 -14.16 -2.55
CA HIS A 31 -3.19 -15.51 -2.52
C HIS A 31 -4.32 -16.52 -2.67
N GLU A 32 -5.33 -16.47 -1.80
CA GLU A 32 -6.45 -17.41 -1.80
C GLU A 32 -7.22 -17.39 -3.14
N CYS A 33 -7.47 -16.20 -3.68
CA CYS A 33 -8.06 -16.04 -5.01
C CYS A 33 -7.22 -16.73 -6.10
N LYS A 34 -5.90 -16.47 -6.13
CA LYS A 34 -5.02 -16.92 -7.21
C LYS A 34 -4.69 -18.41 -7.16
N TYR A 35 -4.47 -18.96 -5.96
CA TYR A 35 -3.94 -20.32 -5.79
C TYR A 35 -5.01 -21.33 -5.36
N HIS A 36 -6.12 -20.87 -4.80
CA HIS A 36 -7.20 -21.73 -4.32
C HIS A 36 -8.54 -21.51 -5.06
N ASN A 37 -8.59 -20.55 -6.00
CA ASN A 37 -9.77 -20.23 -6.83
C ASN A 37 -11.02 -19.93 -5.99
N ASP A 38 -10.80 -19.35 -4.80
CA ASP A 38 -11.87 -18.94 -3.90
C ASP A 38 -12.50 -17.64 -4.42
N LYS A 39 -13.76 -17.73 -4.84
CA LYS A 39 -14.51 -16.60 -5.40
C LYS A 39 -14.74 -15.49 -4.38
N GLU A 40 -14.93 -15.85 -3.11
CA GLU A 40 -15.14 -14.85 -2.05
C GLU A 40 -13.83 -14.14 -1.76
N ALA A 41 -12.71 -14.86 -1.75
CA ALA A 41 -11.39 -14.25 -1.62
C ALA A 41 -11.09 -13.26 -2.76
N CYS A 42 -11.48 -13.58 -4.02
CA CYS A 42 -11.32 -12.64 -5.12
C CYS A 42 -12.13 -11.35 -4.92
N ARG A 43 -13.38 -11.46 -4.47
CA ARG A 43 -14.22 -10.28 -4.18
C ARG A 43 -13.66 -9.44 -3.04
N LEU A 44 -13.16 -10.09 -1.99
CA LEU A 44 -12.52 -9.41 -0.87
C LEU A 44 -11.19 -8.74 -1.29
N ALA A 45 -10.40 -9.38 -2.16
CA ALA A 45 -9.18 -8.78 -2.69
C ALA A 45 -9.48 -7.51 -3.50
N GLU A 46 -10.50 -7.54 -4.37
CA GLU A 46 -10.95 -6.34 -5.10
C GLU A 46 -11.42 -5.24 -4.15
N TYR A 47 -12.29 -5.57 -3.18
CA TYR A 47 -12.78 -4.62 -2.19
C TYR A 47 -11.65 -3.96 -1.40
N VAL A 48 -10.71 -4.75 -0.86
CA VAL A 48 -9.58 -4.22 -0.09
C VAL A 48 -8.67 -3.37 -0.98
N SER A 49 -8.47 -3.76 -2.23
CA SER A 49 -7.69 -2.94 -3.18
C SER A 49 -8.31 -1.57 -3.41
N GLU A 50 -9.64 -1.48 -3.54
CA GLU A 50 -10.35 -0.19 -3.69
C GLU A 50 -10.24 0.68 -2.43
N GLU A 51 -10.37 0.09 -1.23
CA GLU A 51 -10.19 0.82 0.04
C GLU A 51 -8.77 1.37 0.18
N MET A 52 -7.77 0.58 -0.20
CA MET A 52 -6.37 1.03 -0.19
C MET A 52 -6.14 2.22 -1.13
N ASP A 53 -6.79 2.26 -2.29
CA ASP A 53 -6.68 3.39 -3.21
C ASP A 53 -7.34 4.66 -2.63
N ARG A 54 -8.47 4.53 -1.94
CA ARG A 54 -9.08 5.66 -1.18
C ARG A 54 -8.15 6.17 -0.09
N ILE A 55 -7.53 5.29 0.68
CA ILE A 55 -6.58 5.68 1.73
C ILE A 55 -5.37 6.40 1.13
N LYS A 56 -4.88 5.98 -0.05
CA LYS A 56 -3.80 6.69 -0.74
C LYS A 56 -4.21 8.11 -1.12
N GLU A 57 -5.40 8.30 -1.68
CA GLU A 57 -5.94 9.62 -2.04
C GLU A 57 -6.07 10.52 -0.80
N GLU A 58 -6.62 9.99 0.29
CA GLU A 58 -6.69 10.70 1.57
C GLU A 58 -5.30 11.05 2.12
N ALA A 59 -4.33 10.14 2.00
CA ALA A 59 -2.98 10.33 2.50
C ALA A 59 -2.13 11.33 1.68
N GLU A 60 -2.57 11.77 0.50
CA GLU A 60 -1.89 12.83 -0.25
C GLU A 60 -1.78 14.12 0.57
N VAL A 61 -2.78 14.43 1.41
CA VAL A 61 -2.76 15.61 2.32
C VAL A 61 -1.68 15.50 3.40
N CYS A 62 -1.19 14.29 3.64
CA CYS A 62 -0.08 13.99 4.54
C CYS A 62 1.29 14.01 3.83
N GLY A 63 1.31 14.37 2.54
CA GLY A 63 2.51 14.39 1.72
C GLY A 63 2.94 12.99 1.28
N TRP A 64 2.08 11.98 1.42
CA TRP A 64 2.37 10.65 0.89
C TRP A 64 1.98 10.62 -0.57
N THR A 65 2.96 10.84 -1.42
CA THR A 65 2.81 10.52 -2.83
C THR A 65 2.87 9.01 -2.97
N ALA A 66 2.07 8.41 -3.86
CA ALA A 66 2.31 7.05 -4.30
C ALA A 66 3.79 6.95 -4.73
N THR A 67 4.61 6.30 -3.90
CA THR A 67 6.00 6.05 -4.24
C THR A 67 5.94 5.31 -5.56
N ARG A 68 6.42 5.91 -6.65
CA ARG A 68 6.68 5.18 -7.90
C ARG A 68 7.58 4.02 -7.51
N VAL A 69 6.98 2.85 -7.33
CA VAL A 69 7.66 1.63 -6.99
C VAL A 69 8.52 1.31 -8.21
N ILE A 70 9.79 1.73 -8.19
CA ILE A 70 10.83 1.16 -9.05
C ILE A 70 11.15 -0.22 -8.45
N PHE A 71 10.21 -1.15 -8.54
CA PHE A 71 10.49 -2.58 -8.42
C PHE A 71 10.31 -3.19 -9.79
N THR A 72 11.39 -3.13 -10.57
CA THR A 72 11.68 -4.28 -11.42
C THR A 72 12.86 -4.99 -10.76
N ALA A 73 12.59 -6.17 -10.18
CA ALA A 73 13.60 -7.18 -9.86
C ALA A 73 14.23 -7.73 -11.17
N GLY A 74 14.85 -6.81 -11.92
CA GLY A 74 15.36 -6.98 -13.28
C GLY A 74 15.87 -5.67 -13.90
N GLY A 75 15.38 -4.50 -13.49
CA GLY A 75 15.77 -3.22 -14.10
C GLY A 75 17.04 -2.58 -13.52
N MET A 76 17.38 -2.86 -12.26
CA MET A 76 18.60 -2.31 -11.65
C MET A 76 19.91 -2.93 -12.16
N ARG A 77 19.86 -4.04 -12.90
CA ARG A 77 21.08 -4.60 -13.51
C ARG A 77 21.54 -3.86 -14.77
N HIS A 78 20.67 -3.13 -15.46
CA HIS A 78 21.04 -2.50 -16.74
C HIS A 78 21.47 -1.03 -16.62
N SER A 79 21.03 -0.29 -15.60
CA SER A 79 21.39 1.13 -15.43
C SER A 79 22.73 1.34 -14.71
N LEU A 80 23.20 0.36 -13.93
CA LEU A 80 24.49 0.41 -13.23
C LEU A 80 25.64 -0.28 -13.98
N LEU A 81 25.38 -1.01 -15.07
CA LEU A 81 26.40 -1.67 -15.90
C LEU A 81 26.68 -0.94 -17.22
N ARG A 82 26.23 0.31 -17.37
CA ARG A 82 26.49 1.15 -18.55
C ARG A 82 27.15 2.48 -18.23
N ARG A 83 27.96 2.52 -17.18
CA ARG A 83 28.99 3.54 -17.03
C ARG A 83 30.27 2.88 -16.55
N GLU A 84 31.14 2.67 -17.54
CA GLU A 84 32.59 2.40 -17.49
C GLU A 84 33.02 1.00 -17.03
#